data_AF-A0A2M8PLJ7-F1
#
_entry.id   AF-A0A2M8PLJ7-F1
#
_cell.length_a   1.000
_cell.length_b   1.000
_cell.length_c   1.000
_cell.angle_alpha   90.00
_cell.angle_beta   90.00
_cell.angle_gamma   90.00
#
_symmetry.space_group_name_H-M   'P 1'
#
loop_
_entity.id
_entity.type
_entity.pdbx_description
1 polymer ?
#
loop_
_entity_poly.entity_id
_entity_poly.type
_entity_poly.pdbx_seq_one_letter_code
_entity_poly.pdbx_strand_id
1 'polypeptide(L)'
;LETKKASLEDKNEITIRDLVINSLRMRPERIVVGECRGGEALDMLQAMNTGHDGSMTTIHANNPRDTISRLETLVLMAGMDLPLSVVRKQIVSAVDLIVQQA
;
A
#
# COMPACT_ATOMS: atom_id res chain seq x y z
N LEU A 1 -14.45 2.97 -4.60
CA LEU A 1 -14.43 2.14 -3.39
C LEU A 1 -14.18 3.08 -2.21
N GLU A 2 -14.83 2.88 -1.08
CA GLU A 2 -14.67 3.75 0.09
C GLU A 2 -14.52 2.94 1.37
N THR A 3 -13.78 3.47 2.34
CA THR A 3 -13.61 2.82 3.64
C THR A 3 -14.83 3.06 4.50
N LYS A 4 -15.04 2.15 5.45
CA LYS A 4 -16.12 2.26 6.43
C LYS A 4 -15.54 1.91 7.79
N LYS A 5 -15.58 2.85 8.73
CA LYS A 5 -15.20 2.56 10.12
C LYS A 5 -16.33 1.80 10.81
N ALA A 6 -15.97 0.89 11.70
CA ALA A 6 -16.93 0.31 12.63
C ALA A 6 -17.56 1.42 13.50
N SER A 7 -18.86 1.27 13.77
CA SER A 7 -19.63 2.08 14.71
C SER A 7 -20.25 1.20 15.79
N LEU A 8 -20.88 1.82 16.80
CA LEU A 8 -21.60 1.09 17.85
C LEU A 8 -22.76 0.26 17.29
N GLU A 9 -23.37 0.72 16.20
CA GLU A 9 -24.53 0.11 15.54
C GLU A 9 -24.12 -0.89 14.45
N ASP A 10 -22.96 -0.70 13.82
CA ASP A 10 -22.45 -1.55 12.76
C ASP A 10 -20.97 -1.87 12.96
N LYS A 11 -20.69 -3.11 13.33
CA LYS A 11 -19.33 -3.61 13.57
C LYS A 11 -18.57 -3.95 12.29
N ASN A 12 -19.20 -3.82 11.11
CA ASN A 12 -18.58 -4.17 9.84
C ASN A 12 -17.65 -3.05 9.37
N GLU A 13 -16.38 -3.16 9.75
CA GLU A 13 -15.30 -2.32 9.25
C GLU A 13 -14.88 -2.75 7.84
N ILE A 14 -14.62 -1.76 6.98
CA ILE A 14 -13.99 -1.94 5.67
C ILE A 14 -12.75 -1.04 5.65
N THR A 15 -11.59 -1.67 5.74
CA THR A 15 -10.29 -1.00 5.74
C THR A 15 -9.81 -0.70 4.32
N ILE A 16 -8.77 0.14 4.18
CA ILE A 16 -8.14 0.37 2.86
C ILE A 16 -7.61 -0.95 2.29
N ARG A 17 -7.06 -1.81 3.15
CA ARG A 17 -6.56 -3.13 2.79
C ARG A 17 -7.65 -4.00 2.15
N ASP A 18 -8.84 -4.02 2.73
CA ASP A 18 -9.98 -4.75 2.18
C ASP A 18 -10.35 -4.25 0.78
N LEU A 19 -10.31 -2.93 0.57
CA LEU A 19 -10.59 -2.33 -0.74
C LEU A 19 -9.52 -2.66 -1.77
N VAL A 20 -8.24 -2.66 -1.39
CA VAL A 20 -7.14 -3.06 -2.30
C VAL A 20 -7.33 -4.52 -2.71
N ILE A 21 -7.54 -5.43 -1.76
CA ILE A 21 -7.78 -6.85 -2.04
C ILE A 21 -9.02 -7.05 -2.92
N ASN A 22 -10.10 -6.34 -2.64
CA ASN A 22 -11.31 -6.42 -3.45
C ASN A 22 -11.09 -5.86 -4.87
N SER A 23 -10.31 -4.78 -5.00
CA SER A 23 -10.02 -4.18 -6.30
C SER A 23 -9.33 -5.14 -7.24
N LEU A 24 -8.45 -6.03 -6.75
CA LEU A 24 -7.77 -7.05 -7.56
C LEU A 24 -8.74 -8.02 -8.25
N ARG A 25 -9.95 -8.19 -7.73
CA ARG A 25 -11.00 -9.03 -8.35
C ARG A 25 -11.76 -8.32 -9.46
N MET A 26 -11.55 -7.02 -9.63
CA MET A 26 -12.25 -6.17 -10.59
C MET A 26 -11.47 -6.02 -11.92
N ARG A 27 -10.38 -6.78 -12.11
CA ARG A 27 -9.45 -6.66 -13.25
C ARG A 27 -8.98 -5.21 -13.48
N PRO A 28 -8.46 -4.52 -12.46
CA PRO A 28 -7.96 -3.18 -12.64
C PRO A 28 -6.70 -3.23 -13.51
N GLU A 29 -6.50 -2.24 -14.38
CA GLU A 29 -5.20 -2.04 -15.01
C GLU A 29 -4.23 -1.37 -14.03
N ARG A 30 -4.74 -0.49 -13.16
CA ARG A 30 -4.01 0.31 -12.19
C ARG A 30 -4.80 0.46 -10.90
N ILE A 31 -4.10 0.50 -9.78
CA ILE A 31 -4.66 0.76 -8.46
C ILE A 31 -4.11 2.09 -7.95
N VAL A 32 -5.01 3.01 -7.60
CA VAL A 32 -4.64 4.27 -6.97
C VAL A 32 -5.16 4.26 -5.55
N VAL A 33 -4.24 4.18 -4.59
CA VAL A 33 -4.56 4.31 -3.18
C VAL A 33 -4.26 5.75 -2.78
N GLY A 34 -5.28 6.52 -2.37
CA GLY A 34 -5.10 7.93 -2.04
C GLY A 34 -3.93 8.16 -1.08
N GLU A 35 -3.85 7.39 -0.01
CA GLU A 35 -2.74 7.41 0.94
C GLU A 35 -2.59 6.06 1.64
N CYS A 36 -1.38 5.51 1.65
CA CYS A 36 -1.05 4.32 2.45
C CYS A 36 -0.63 4.73 3.87
N ARG A 37 -1.29 4.14 4.87
CA ARG A 37 -1.11 4.38 6.31
C ARG A 37 -0.81 3.10 7.10
N GLY A 38 -0.96 1.92 6.51
CA GLY A 38 -0.73 0.63 7.18
C GLY A 38 -0.38 -0.51 6.23
N GLY A 39 -0.81 -1.72 6.61
CA GLY A 39 -0.46 -2.98 5.95
C GLY A 39 -0.91 -3.10 4.49
N GLU A 40 -1.87 -2.27 4.03
CA GLU A 40 -2.26 -2.18 2.62
C GLU A 40 -1.09 -1.85 1.69
N ALA A 41 -0.01 -1.25 2.22
CA ALA A 41 1.20 -0.99 1.45
C ALA A 41 1.81 -2.29 0.89
N LEU A 42 1.73 -3.41 1.63
CA LEU A 42 2.21 -4.71 1.16
C LEU A 42 1.36 -5.22 -0.01
N ASP A 43 0.03 -5.17 0.12
CA ASP A 43 -0.87 -5.63 -0.93
C ASP A 43 -0.73 -4.76 -2.20
N MET A 44 -0.50 -3.45 -2.03
CA MET A 44 -0.24 -2.52 -3.13
C MET A 44 1.09 -2.83 -3.84
N LEU A 45 2.18 -3.05 -3.09
CA LEU A 45 3.46 -3.48 -3.67
C LEU A 45 3.37 -4.84 -4.37
N GLN A 46 2.58 -5.77 -3.85
CA GLN A 46 2.34 -7.06 -4.53
C GLN A 46 1.56 -6.86 -5.83
N ALA A 47 0.54 -6.01 -5.84
CA ALA A 47 -0.24 -5.70 -7.03
C ALA A 47 0.66 -5.09 -8.13
N MET A 48 1.49 -4.11 -7.77
CA MET A 48 2.47 -3.50 -8.69
C MET A 48 3.41 -4.55 -9.30
N ASN A 49 3.96 -5.43 -8.47
CA ASN A 49 4.87 -6.49 -8.93
C ASN A 49 4.18 -7.63 -9.74
N THR A 50 2.85 -7.64 -9.86
CA THR A 50 2.08 -8.71 -10.52
C THR A 50 1.24 -8.22 -11.71
N GLY A 51 1.63 -7.09 -12.31
CA GLY A 51 1.05 -6.61 -13.58
C GLY A 51 0.01 -5.51 -13.44
N HIS A 52 -0.04 -4.81 -12.31
CA HIS A 52 -0.81 -3.58 -12.13
C HIS A 52 0.11 -2.35 -12.24
N ASP A 53 0.86 -2.29 -13.34
CA ASP A 53 1.88 -1.28 -13.59
C ASP A 53 1.27 0.12 -13.67
N GLY A 54 1.97 1.13 -13.15
CA GLY A 54 1.47 2.51 -13.09
C GLY A 54 0.45 2.78 -11.98
N SER A 55 0.29 1.83 -11.05
CA SER A 55 -0.34 2.07 -9.76
C SER A 55 0.42 3.14 -8.97
N MET A 56 -0.25 3.84 -8.05
CA MET A 56 0.38 4.90 -7.27
C MET A 56 -0.30 5.12 -5.92
N THR A 57 0.46 5.72 -5.00
CA THR A 57 -0.07 6.17 -3.72
C THR A 57 0.67 7.40 -3.22
N THR A 58 0.15 8.03 -2.17
CA THR A 58 0.86 9.05 -1.40
C THR A 58 1.27 8.50 -0.04
N ILE A 59 2.40 8.99 0.47
CA ILE A 59 2.96 8.61 1.77
C ILE A 59 3.57 9.87 2.40
N HIS A 60 3.22 10.13 3.66
CA HIS A 60 3.90 11.16 4.43
C HIS A 60 5.33 10.75 4.78
N ALA A 61 6.29 11.53 4.31
CA ALA A 61 7.71 11.41 4.62
C ALA A 61 8.39 12.78 4.48
N ASN A 62 9.50 13.01 5.18
CA ASN A 62 10.20 14.30 5.14
C ASN A 62 11.06 14.48 3.88
N ASN A 63 11.43 13.38 3.23
CA ASN A 63 12.22 13.36 2.01
C ASN A 63 12.03 12.00 1.28
N PRO A 64 12.41 11.88 -0.02
CA PRO A 64 12.22 10.65 -0.79
C PRO A 64 12.89 9.41 -0.20
N ARG A 65 14.03 9.56 0.50
CA ARG A 65 14.71 8.43 1.15
C ARG A 65 13.93 7.95 2.35
N ASP A 66 13.36 8.86 3.13
CA ASP A 66 12.49 8.53 4.26
C ASP A 66 11.22 7.80 3.80
N THR A 67 10.73 8.04 2.58
CA THR A 67 9.60 7.30 2.00
C THR A 67 9.88 5.79 1.92
N ILE A 68 11.12 5.39 1.61
CA ILE A 68 11.52 3.98 1.57
C ILE A 68 11.46 3.37 2.98
N SER A 69 12.05 4.03 3.97
CA SER A 69 12.00 3.60 5.38
C SER A 69 10.55 3.54 5.89
N ARG A 70 9.71 4.46 5.43
CA ARG A 70 8.28 4.48 5.76
C ARG A 70 7.55 3.30 5.13
N LEU A 71 7.78 2.99 3.85
CA LEU A 71 7.24 1.81 3.19
C LEU A 71 7.63 0.51 3.91
N GLU A 72 8.89 0.36 4.34
CA GLU A 72 9.34 -0.78 5.14
C GLU A 72 8.48 -0.95 6.40
N THR A 73 8.26 0.13 7.14
CA THR A 73 7.43 0.14 8.34
C THR A 73 5.98 -0.26 8.02
N LEU A 74 5.39 0.34 6.99
CA LEU A 74 4.00 0.07 6.60
C LEU A 74 3.81 -1.39 6.17
N VAL A 75 4.77 -1.97 5.45
CA VAL A 75 4.74 -3.39 5.06
C VAL A 75 4.79 -4.30 6.28
N LEU A 76 5.63 -4.00 7.27
CA LEU A 76 5.72 -4.81 8.50
C LEU A 76 4.41 -4.77 9.31
N MET A 77 3.63 -3.68 9.22
CA MET A 77 2.30 -3.59 9.83
C MET A 77 1.25 -4.52 9.19
N ALA A 78 1.54 -5.13 8.03
CA ALA A 78 0.65 -6.10 7.39
C ALA A 78 0.58 -7.45 8.15
N GLY A 79 1.43 -7.64 9.17
CA GLY A 79 1.44 -8.83 10.03
C GLY A 79 2.17 -10.04 9.43
N MET A 80 2.89 -9.85 8.33
CA MET A 80 3.72 -10.90 7.73
C MET A 80 5.14 -10.83 8.28
N ASP A 81 5.69 -11.98 8.70
CA ASP A 81 7.08 -12.09 9.15
C ASP A 81 8.02 -12.23 7.94
N LEU A 82 8.25 -11.10 7.25
CA LEU A 82 9.13 -11.02 6.10
C LEU A 82 10.51 -10.49 6.51
N PRO A 83 11.62 -11.13 6.09
CA PRO A 83 12.93 -10.54 6.24
C PRO A 83 12.99 -9.17 5.56
N LEU A 84 13.62 -8.18 6.21
CA LEU A 84 13.69 -6.82 5.69
C LEU A 84 14.32 -6.74 4.29
N SER A 85 15.23 -7.65 3.98
CA SER A 85 15.83 -7.78 2.65
C SER A 85 14.82 -8.15 1.55
N VAL A 86 13.78 -8.93 1.89
CA VAL A 86 12.68 -9.28 0.98
C VAL A 86 11.76 -8.08 0.77
N VAL A 87 11.41 -7.37 1.86
CA VAL A 87 10.60 -6.14 1.79
C VAL A 87 11.27 -5.11 0.88
N ARG A 88 12.57 -4.86 1.08
CA ARG A 88 13.35 -3.94 0.23
C ARG A 88 13.36 -4.36 -1.23
N LYS A 89 13.49 -5.66 -1.53
CA LYS A 89 13.41 -6.17 -2.91
C LYS A 89 12.04 -5.88 -3.53
N GLN A 90 10.95 -6.08 -2.78
CA GLN A 90 9.61 -5.76 -3.28
C GLN A 90 9.41 -4.27 -3.55
N ILE A 91 9.92 -3.41 -2.65
CA ILE A 91 9.87 -1.94 -2.84
C ILE A 91 10.65 -1.53 -4.09
N VAL A 92 11.91 -1.97 -4.21
CA VAL A 92 12.78 -1.61 -5.35
C VAL A 92 12.22 -2.13 -6.68
N SER A 93 11.55 -3.28 -6.67
CA SER A 93 10.93 -3.85 -7.87
C SER A 93 9.65 -3.14 -8.31
N ALA A 94 8.92 -2.52 -7.37
CA ALA A 94 7.62 -1.90 -7.64
C ALA A 94 7.67 -0.39 -7.84
N VAL A 95 8.64 0.31 -7.24
CA VAL A 95 8.65 1.78 -7.16
C VAL A 95 9.65 2.35 -8.17
N ASP A 96 9.13 2.90 -9.27
CA ASP A 96 9.94 3.55 -10.31
C ASP A 96 10.32 5.00 -9.98
N LEU A 97 9.41 5.74 -9.35
CA LEU A 97 9.55 7.17 -9.11
C LEU A 97 8.97 7.58 -7.76
N ILE A 98 9.71 8.43 -7.04
CA ILE A 98 9.22 9.12 -5.85
C ILE A 98 9.27 10.61 -6.14
N VAL A 99 8.10 11.25 -6.09
CA VAL A 99 7.97 12.71 -6.21
C VAL A 99 7.72 13.28 -4.82
N GLN A 100 8.61 14.14 -4.36
CA GLN A 100 8.39 14.92 -3.15
C GLN A 100 7.72 16.25 -3.50
N GLN A 101 6.58 16.53 -2.89
CA GLN A 101 6.02 17.87 -2.84
C GLN A 101 6.58 18.58 -1.59
N ALA A 102 7.23 19.72 -1.81
CA ALA A 102 7.74 20.59 -0.76
C ALA A 102 6.67 21.55 -0.24
#